data_AF-K4RB83-F1
#
_entry.id   AF-K4RB83-F1
#
_cell.length_a   1.000
_cell.length_b   1.000
_cell.length_c   1.000
_cell.angle_alpha   90.00
_cell.angle_beta   90.00
_cell.angle_gamma   90.00
#
_symmetry.space_group_name_H-M   'P 1'
#
loop_
_entity.id
_entity.type
_entity.pdbx_description
1 polymer ?
#
loop_
_entity_poly.entity_id
_entity_poly.type
_entity_poly.pdbx_seq_one_letter_code
_entity_poly.pdbx_strand_id
1 'polypeptide(L)'
;MTVTHQKAGLWVRGILAVGLYTVTAAMLALSLPAMGVEMTPTSDRDTAAGAFLCLVLSGLFLVATAVVSFRWRAARAVCLLHAVLMVGVWTQVPSPF
;
A
#
# COMPACT_ATOMS: atom_id res chain seq x y z
N MET A 1 -22.73 -30.70 4.74
CA MET A 1 -22.94 -29.25 4.49
C MET A 1 -21.65 -28.44 4.68
N THR A 2 -20.55 -28.77 3.98
CA THR A 2 -19.22 -28.20 4.30
C THR A 2 -18.56 -27.45 3.12
N VAL A 3 -18.94 -27.78 1.88
CA VAL A 3 -18.35 -27.20 0.66
C VAL A 3 -18.79 -25.75 0.43
N THR A 4 -20.03 -25.41 0.79
CA THR A 4 -20.59 -24.05 0.65
C THR A 4 -19.96 -23.04 1.61
N HIS A 5 -19.70 -23.44 2.87
CA HIS A 5 -19.02 -22.58 3.85
C HIS A 5 -17.55 -22.31 3.48
N GLN A 6 -16.84 -23.29 2.90
CA GLN A 6 -15.47 -23.08 2.42
C GLN A 6 -15.39 -22.11 1.24
N LYS A 7 -16.34 -22.19 0.29
CA LYS A 7 -16.41 -21.26 -0.83
C LYS A 7 -16.70 -19.84 -0.34
N ALA A 8 -17.67 -19.66 0.56
CA ALA A 8 -17.98 -18.35 1.14
C ALA A 8 -16.76 -17.72 1.85
N GLY A 9 -16.00 -18.50 2.62
CA GLY A 9 -14.78 -18.03 3.27
C GLY A 9 -13.68 -17.60 2.30
N LEU A 10 -13.55 -18.28 1.14
CA LEU A 10 -12.61 -17.88 0.09
C LEU A 10 -13.02 -16.58 -0.59
N TRP A 11 -14.32 -16.40 -0.88
CA TRP A 11 -14.85 -15.16 -1.46
C TRP A 11 -14.67 -13.96 -0.54
N VAL A 12 -14.97 -14.09 0.75
CA VAL A 12 -14.77 -13.02 1.74
C VAL A 12 -13.31 -12.62 1.84
N ARG A 13 -12.39 -13.60 1.89
CA ARG A 13 -10.94 -13.32 1.88
C ARG A 13 -10.48 -12.64 0.60
N GLY A 14 -11.04 -13.03 -0.54
CA GLY A 14 -10.76 -12.41 -1.84
C GLY A 14 -11.20 -10.94 -1.86
N ILE A 15 -12.45 -10.66 -1.48
CA ILE A 15 -13.00 -9.29 -1.42
C ILE A 15 -12.19 -8.43 -0.44
N LEU A 16 -11.87 -8.97 0.74
CA LEU A 16 -11.05 -8.27 1.73
C LEU A 16 -9.65 -7.96 1.18
N ALA A 17 -8.99 -8.92 0.52
CA ALA A 17 -7.68 -8.71 -0.07
C ALA A 17 -7.72 -7.65 -1.18
N VAL A 18 -8.75 -7.64 -2.03
CA VAL A 18 -8.94 -6.61 -3.06
C VAL A 18 -9.16 -5.24 -2.40
N GLY A 19 -10.02 -5.16 -1.38
CA GLY A 19 -10.26 -3.90 -0.65
C GLY A 19 -8.99 -3.34 -0.02
N LEU A 20 -8.23 -4.17 0.70
CA LEU A 20 -6.96 -3.78 1.31
C LEU A 20 -5.93 -3.34 0.25
N TYR A 21 -5.86 -4.05 -0.87
CA TYR A 21 -4.95 -3.69 -1.96
C TYR A 21 -5.34 -2.36 -2.63
N THR A 22 -6.62 -2.11 -2.85
CA THR A 22 -7.11 -0.85 -3.42
C THR A 22 -6.76 0.33 -2.50
N VAL A 23 -6.94 0.19 -1.18
CA VAL A 23 -6.54 1.22 -0.21
C VAL A 23 -5.02 1.41 -0.23
N THR A 24 -4.26 0.32 -0.26
CA THR A 24 -2.79 0.35 -0.38
C THR A 24 -2.34 1.18 -1.59
N ALA A 25 -2.93 0.92 -2.75
CA ALA A 25 -2.63 1.62 -3.99
C ALA A 25 -3.05 3.09 -3.98
N ALA A 26 -4.22 3.41 -3.41
CA ALA A 26 -4.65 4.79 -3.24
C ALA A 26 -3.70 5.58 -2.34
N MET A 27 -3.25 4.98 -1.23
CA MET A 27 -2.30 5.61 -0.31
C MET A 27 -0.93 5.85 -0.97
N LEU A 28 -0.44 4.89 -1.77
CA LEU A 28 0.77 5.11 -2.56
C LEU A 28 0.58 6.24 -3.57
N ALA A 29 -0.55 6.25 -4.30
CA ALA A 29 -0.84 7.28 -5.29
C ALA A 29 -0.90 8.70 -4.68
N LEU A 30 -1.45 8.84 -3.47
CA LEU A 30 -1.48 10.11 -2.74
C LEU A 30 -0.09 10.59 -2.29
N SER A 31 0.89 9.69 -2.16
CA SER A 31 2.27 10.04 -1.82
C SER A 31 3.12 10.48 -3.02
N LEU A 32 2.72 10.11 -4.25
CA LEU A 32 3.49 10.39 -5.47
C LEU A 32 3.74 11.89 -5.76
N PRO A 33 2.79 12.82 -5.50
CA PRO A 33 3.00 14.25 -5.76
C PRO A 33 4.13 14.88 -4.94
N ALA A 34 4.56 14.24 -3.85
CA ALA A 34 5.68 14.70 -3.03
C ALA A 34 7.05 14.20 -3.51
N MET A 35 7.10 13.32 -4.52
CA MET A 35 8.36 12.83 -5.08
C MET A 35 9.10 13.94 -5.82
N GLY A 36 10.41 14.06 -5.57
CA GLY A 36 11.27 15.01 -6.30
C GLY A 36 11.01 16.48 -5.96
N VAL A 37 10.17 16.76 -4.96
CA VAL A 37 10.05 18.09 -4.37
C VAL A 37 11.31 18.30 -3.52
N GLU A 38 12.29 19.00 -4.08
CA GLU A 38 13.36 19.58 -3.27
C GLU A 38 12.71 20.38 -2.14
N MET A 39 13.22 20.27 -0.91
CA MET A 39 12.78 21.12 0.20
C MET A 39 13.17 22.58 -0.10
N THR A 40 12.43 23.23 -1.00
CA THR A 40 12.50 24.66 -1.21
C THR A 40 11.86 25.35 -0.01
N PRO A 41 12.20 26.63 0.28
CA PRO A 41 11.59 27.39 1.38
C PRO A 41 10.05 27.52 1.29
N THR A 42 9.47 27.15 0.15
CA THR A 42 8.03 27.11 -0.14
C THR A 42 7.40 25.73 0.04
N SER A 43 8.18 24.69 0.37
CA SER A 43 7.66 23.35 0.61
C SER A 43 6.99 23.31 1.98
N ASP A 44 5.67 23.18 1.98
CA ASP A 44 4.86 23.11 3.19
C ASP A 44 5.16 21.80 3.94
N ARG A 45 5.70 21.90 5.16
CA ARG A 45 6.08 20.74 6.00
C ARG A 45 4.90 19.79 6.23
N ASP A 46 3.68 20.32 6.27
CA ASP A 46 2.47 19.53 6.48
C ASP A 46 2.19 18.64 5.26
N THR A 47 2.55 19.09 4.06
CA THR A 47 2.41 18.31 2.82
C THR A 47 3.41 17.15 2.78
N ALA A 48 4.66 17.40 3.16
CA ALA A 48 5.70 16.35 3.23
C ALA A 48 5.37 15.28 4.29
N ALA A 49 4.93 15.72 5.48
CA ALA A 49 4.51 14.81 6.55
C ALA A 49 3.28 13.97 6.15
N GLY A 50 2.31 14.58 5.46
CA GLY A 50 1.13 13.89 4.94
C GLY A 50 1.47 12.81 3.90
N ALA A 51 2.37 13.13 2.97
CA ALA A 51 2.84 12.17 1.97
C ALA A 51 3.60 11.00 2.60
N PHE A 52 4.46 11.28 3.58
CA PHE A 52 5.17 10.25 4.34
C PHE A 52 4.21 9.35 5.12
N LEU A 53 3.19 9.91 5.78
CA LEU A 53 2.15 9.14 6.47
C LEU A 53 1.39 8.23 5.50
N CYS A 54 1.01 8.73 4.32
CA CYS A 54 0.36 7.94 3.29
C CYS A 54 1.23 6.77 2.83
N LEU A 55 2.54 6.99 2.68
CA LEU A 55 3.49 5.95 2.32
C LEU A 55 3.61 4.86 3.40
N VAL A 56 3.64 5.23 4.68
CA VAL A 56 3.62 4.29 5.82
C VAL A 56 2.32 3.49 5.85
N LEU A 57 1.17 4.15 5.69
CA LEU A 57 -0.14 3.49 5.66
C LEU A 57 -0.23 2.51 4.48
N SER A 58 0.28 2.89 3.30
CA SER A 58 0.38 1.98 2.15
C SER A 58 1.15 0.71 2.52
N GLY A 59 2.33 0.83 3.14
CA GLY A 59 3.10 -0.32 3.61
C GLY A 59 2.33 -1.22 4.59
N LEU A 60 1.61 -0.64 5.55
CA LEU A 60 0.81 -1.40 6.52
C LEU A 60 -0.33 -2.18 5.85
N PHE A 61 -1.07 -1.54 4.94
CA PHE A 61 -2.15 -2.21 4.19
C PHE A 61 -1.60 -3.26 3.21
N LEU A 62 -0.41 -3.06 2.66
CA LEU A 62 0.26 -4.03 1.82
C LEU A 62 0.61 -5.30 2.61
N VAL A 63 1.15 -5.14 3.83
CA VAL A 63 1.44 -6.27 4.73
C VAL A 63 0.16 -7.01 5.09
N ALA A 64 -0.91 -6.30 5.44
CA ALA A 64 -2.21 -6.91 5.72
C ALA A 64 -2.73 -7.70 4.50
N THR A 65 -2.63 -7.12 3.30
CA THR A 65 -3.00 -7.78 2.04
C THR A 65 -2.18 -9.06 1.83
N ALA A 66 -0.86 -9.01 2.03
CA ALA A 66 0.03 -10.15 1.89
C ALA A 66 -0.28 -11.28 2.88
N VAL A 67 -0.65 -10.95 4.12
CA VAL A 67 -1.06 -11.92 5.14
C VAL A 67 -2.39 -12.59 4.75
N VAL A 68 -3.39 -11.81 4.36
CA VAL A 68 -4.72 -12.34 3.95
C VAL A 68 -4.60 -13.23 2.72
N SER A 69 -3.75 -12.83 1.76
CA SER A 69 -3.54 -13.51 0.48
C SER A 69 -2.34 -14.46 0.46
N PHE A 70 -1.74 -14.80 1.61
CA PHE A 70 -0.47 -15.54 1.69
C PHE A 70 -0.43 -16.86 0.90
N ARG A 71 -1.58 -17.53 0.71
CA ARG A 71 -1.66 -18.79 -0.04
C ARG A 71 -1.71 -18.62 -1.56
N TRP A 72 -1.84 -17.39 -2.06
CA TRP A 72 -2.15 -17.08 -3.46
C TRP A 72 -0.88 -16.55 -4.13
N ARG A 73 -0.24 -17.38 -4.97
CA ARG A 73 1.06 -17.03 -5.59
C ARG A 73 0.99 -15.74 -6.41
N ALA A 74 -0.10 -15.53 -7.15
CA ALA A 74 -0.31 -14.32 -7.94
C ALA A 74 -0.40 -13.06 -7.06
N ALA A 75 -1.12 -13.14 -5.93
CA ALA A 75 -1.24 -12.02 -5.00
C ALA A 75 0.10 -11.64 -4.36
N ARG A 76 0.97 -12.62 -4.07
CA ARG A 76 2.34 -12.35 -3.60
C ARG A 76 3.16 -11.60 -4.63
N ALA A 77 3.10 -11.99 -5.91
CA ALA A 77 3.84 -11.30 -6.97
C ALA A 77 3.40 -9.84 -7.09
N VAL A 78 2.09 -9.58 -7.03
CA VAL A 78 1.54 -8.22 -7.03
C VAL A 78 1.99 -7.44 -5.78
N CYS A 79 1.98 -8.07 -4.60
CA CYS A 79 2.45 -7.41 -3.37
C CYS A 79 3.95 -7.08 -3.43
N LEU A 80 4.78 -7.97 -4.00
CA LEU A 80 6.20 -7.72 -4.19
C LEU A 80 6.45 -6.57 -5.17
N LEU A 81 5.73 -6.52 -6.28
CA LEU A 81 5.81 -5.41 -7.23
C LEU A 81 5.44 -4.09 -6.55
N HIS A 82 4.37 -4.07 -5.76
CA HIS A 82 3.96 -2.90 -5.00
C HIS A 82 5.02 -2.47 -3.98
N ALA A 83 5.65 -3.43 -3.30
CA ALA A 83 6.74 -3.15 -2.36
C ALA A 83 7.94 -2.50 -3.06
N VAL A 84 8.32 -2.95 -4.25
CA VAL A 84 9.39 -2.33 -5.05
C VAL A 84 9.04 -0.88 -5.40
N LEU A 85 7.80 -0.63 -5.85
CA LEU A 85 7.34 0.73 -6.12
C LEU A 85 7.39 1.61 -4.87
N MET A 86 6.88 1.10 -3.74
CA MET A 86 6.89 1.79 -2.46
C MET A 86 8.32 2.16 -2.02
N VAL A 87 9.29 1.25 -2.17
CA VAL A 87 10.71 1.53 -1.88
C VAL A 87 11.26 2.60 -2.82
N GLY A 88 10.91 2.55 -4.12
CA GLY A 88 11.28 3.61 -5.06
C GLY A 88 10.77 4.98 -4.62
N VAL A 89 9.48 5.08 -4.27
CA VAL A 89 8.87 6.31 -3.74
C VAL A 89 9.53 6.74 -2.43
N TRP A 90 9.84 5.80 -1.54
CA TRP A 90 10.51 6.07 -0.27
C TRP A 90 11.86 6.78 -0.42
N THR A 91 12.62 6.45 -1.47
CA THR A 91 13.89 7.12 -1.74
C THR A 91 13.74 8.56 -2.27
N GLN A 92 12.53 8.94 -2.70
CA GLN A 92 12.24 10.20 -3.38
C GLN A 92 11.35 11.14 -2.56
N VAL A 93 10.67 10.65 -1.53
CA VAL A 93 9.85 11.45 -0.62
C VAL A 93 10.73 11.99 0.51
N PRO A 94 10.80 13.32 0.71
CA PRO A 94 11.59 13.90 1.79
C PRO A 94 11.12 13.40 3.16
N SER A 95 12.05 13.01 4.04
CA SER A 95 11.70 12.72 5.42
C SER A 95 11.29 14.01 6.14
N PRO A 96 10.22 13.99 6.95
CA PRO A 96 9.90 15.11 7.83
C PRO A 96 10.85 15.21 9.05
N PHE A 97 11.77 14.26 9.18
CA PHE A 97 12.82 14.20 10.21
C PHE A 97 14.19 14.54 9.61
#